data_AF-A0A931WJU8-F1
#
_entry.id   AF-A0A931WJU8-F1
#
_cell.length_a   1.000
_cell.length_b   1.000
_cell.length_c   1.000
_cell.angle_alpha   90.00
_cell.angle_beta   90.00
_cell.angle_gamma   90.00
#
_symmetry.space_group_name_H-M   'P 1'
#
loop_
_entity.id
_entity.type
_entity.pdbx_description
1 polymer ?
#
loop_
_entity_poly.entity_id
_entity_poly.type
_entity_poly.pdbx_seq_one_letter_code
_entity_poly.pdbx_strand_id
1 'polypeptide(L)' 'MARMEVISRTGCGIITNQGAYPDRKGEGKAYLRQLALSDDKYIPSLAKVAEMINRYGAVSIQQLLHGGR' A
#
# COMPACT_ATOMS: atom_id res chain seq x y z
N MET A 1 14.44 -20.07 -14.03
CA MET A 1 13.21 -19.37 -14.46
C MET A 1 11.94 -20.20 -14.22
N ALA A 2 11.91 -21.50 -14.53
CA ALA A 2 10.76 -22.38 -14.28
C ALA A 2 10.14 -22.27 -12.86
N ARG A 3 10.96 -22.19 -11.80
CA ARG A 3 10.47 -21.99 -10.41
C ARG A 3 9.70 -20.67 -10.21
N MET A 4 10.15 -19.58 -10.82
CA MET A 4 9.50 -18.27 -10.69
C MET A 4 8.13 -18.25 -11.37
N GLU A 5 8.00 -18.93 -12.52
CA GLU A 5 6.72 -19.10 -13.22
C GLU A 5 5.73 -19.96 -12.41
N VAL A 6 6.20 -21.03 -11.78
CA VAL A 6 5.35 -21.84 -10.88
C VAL A 6 4.86 -21.01 -9.70
N ILE A 7 5.76 -20.24 -9.06
CA ILE A 7 5.41 -19.39 -7.90
C ILE A 7 4.46 -18.26 -8.30
N SER A 8 4.65 -17.58 -9.44
CA SER A 8 3.78 -16.48 -9.85
C SER A 8 2.34 -16.91 -10.12
N ARG A 9 2.12 -18.18 -10.47
CA ARG A 9 0.79 -18.76 -10.72
C ARG A 9 0.06 -19.21 -9.45
N THR A 10 0.73 -19.24 -8.29
CA THR A 10 0.11 -19.67 -7.02
C THR A 10 -0.93 -18.68 -6.49
N GLY A 11 -1.00 -17.48 -7.06
CA GLY A 11 -1.81 -16.37 -6.50
C GLY A 11 -1.16 -15.73 -5.26
N CYS A 12 -0.07 -16.28 -4.72
CA CYS A 12 0.66 -15.73 -3.59
C CYS A 12 1.56 -14.56 -4.02
N GLY A 13 0.96 -13.37 -4.17
CA GLY A 13 1.66 -12.12 -4.46
C GLY A 13 1.76 -11.19 -3.24
N ILE A 14 2.74 -10.30 -3.22
CA ILE A 14 2.79 -9.16 -2.32
C ILE A 14 2.61 -7.90 -3.17
N ILE A 15 1.65 -7.06 -2.82
CA ILE A 15 1.40 -5.79 -3.50
C ILE A 15 1.62 -4.65 -2.52
N THR A 16 2.67 -3.87 -2.75
CA THR A 16 2.89 -2.59 -2.07
C THR A 16 2.12 -1.50 -2.81
N ASN A 17 1.19 -0.83 -2.13
CA ASN A 17 0.47 0.29 -2.72
C ASN A 17 1.30 1.60 -2.65
N GLN A 18 0.74 2.68 -3.19
CA GLN A 18 1.41 3.98 -3.26
C GLN A 18 1.89 4.47 -1.88
N GLY A 19 3.05 5.13 -1.85
CA GLY A 19 3.63 5.67 -0.63
C GLY A 19 2.73 6.72 0.03
N ALA A 20 2.39 6.50 1.30
CA ALA A 20 1.54 7.38 2.09
C ALA A 20 2.30 7.88 3.32
N TYR A 21 2.07 9.13 3.71
CA TYR A 21 2.78 9.74 4.84
C TYR A 21 1.96 9.55 6.13
N PRO A 22 2.59 9.18 7.26
CA PRO A 22 1.87 8.87 8.49
C PRO A 22 1.68 10.07 9.42
N ASP A 23 2.37 11.18 9.19
CA ASP A 23 2.39 12.31 10.12
C ASP A 23 1.16 13.21 9.99
N ARG A 24 0.58 13.66 11.11
CA ARG A 24 -0.61 14.53 11.13
C ARG A 24 -0.30 15.99 10.80
N LYS A 25 0.90 16.47 11.14
CA LYS A 25 1.37 17.82 10.83
C LYS A 25 1.83 17.94 9.37
N GLY A 26 2.07 16.81 8.71
CA GLY A 26 2.53 16.74 7.32
C GLY A 26 4.05 16.68 7.19
N GLU A 27 4.76 16.44 8.29
CA GLU A 27 6.21 16.26 8.27
C GLU A 27 6.59 15.08 7.35
N GLY A 28 7.57 15.30 6.48
CA GLY A 28 8.00 14.31 5.50
C GLY A 28 7.02 14.04 4.36
N LYS A 29 5.99 14.86 4.17
CA LYS A 29 5.12 14.77 2.98
C LYS A 29 5.90 15.14 1.71
N ALA A 30 6.01 14.19 0.79
CA ALA A 30 6.78 14.33 -0.45
C ALA A 30 6.00 14.99 -1.59
N TYR A 31 4.67 14.83 -1.62
CA TYR A 31 3.83 15.30 -2.74
C TYR A 31 2.55 15.96 -2.27
N LEU A 32 2.06 16.98 -3.01
CA LEU A 32 0.85 17.75 -2.67
C LEU A 32 -0.38 16.85 -2.42
N ARG A 33 -0.58 15.83 -3.26
CA ARG A 33 -1.72 14.89 -3.23
C ARG A 33 -1.35 13.51 -2.65
N GLN A 34 -0.27 13.43 -1.88
CA GLN A 34 0.10 12.19 -1.21
C GLN A 34 -1.00 11.79 -0.20
N LEU A 35 -1.30 10.50 -0.10
CA LEU A 35 -2.26 9.97 0.86
C LEU A 35 -1.75 10.18 2.29
N ALA A 36 -2.63 10.67 3.17
CA ALA A 36 -2.35 10.88 4.59
C ALA A 36 -2.91 9.69 5.39
N LEU A 37 -2.05 8.95 6.10
CA LEU A 37 -2.50 7.81 6.93
C LEU A 37 -2.95 8.24 8.33
N SER A 38 -2.65 9.46 8.73
CA SER A 38 -3.05 10.05 10.02
C SER A 38 -4.52 10.46 10.10
N ASP A 39 -5.27 10.34 9.01
CA ASP A 39 -6.68 10.75 8.91
C ASP A 39 -7.58 9.53 8.67
N ASP A 40 -8.32 9.15 9.72
CA ASP A 40 -9.17 7.95 9.75
C ASP A 40 -10.24 7.93 8.66
N LYS A 41 -10.58 9.08 8.05
CA LYS A 41 -11.53 9.13 6.92
C LYS A 41 -11.09 8.27 5.73
N TYR A 42 -9.80 7.94 5.63
CA TYR A 42 -9.26 7.10 4.58
C TYR A 42 -9.32 5.59 4.88
N ILE A 43 -9.59 5.19 6.12
CA ILE A 43 -9.67 3.77 6.53
C ILE A 43 -10.65 2.98 5.64
N PRO A 44 -11.89 3.44 5.35
CA PRO A 44 -12.81 2.68 4.50
C PRO A 44 -12.28 2.44 3.08
N SER A 45 -11.61 3.44 2.49
CA SER A 45 -11.01 3.28 1.16
C SER A 45 -9.81 2.36 1.16
N LEU A 46 -8.97 2.43 2.20
CA LEU A 46 -7.82 1.52 2.38
C LEU A 46 -8.28 0.07 2.58
N ALA A 47 -9.33 -0.16 3.38
CA ALA A 47 -9.93 -1.47 3.57
C ALA A 47 -10.43 -2.05 2.24
N LYS A 48 -11.11 -1.25 1.41
CA LYS A 48 -11.56 -1.67 0.07
C LYS A 48 -10.41 -2.06 -0.85
N VAL A 49 -9.28 -1.35 -0.80
CA VAL A 49 -8.07 -1.71 -1.57
C VAL A 49 -7.49 -3.03 -1.08
N ALA A 50 -7.40 -3.23 0.24
CA ALA A 50 -6.92 -4.47 0.82
C ALA A 50 -7.82 -5.67 0.46
N GLU A 51 -9.15 -5.51 0.57
CA GLU A 51 -10.12 -6.52 0.16
C GLU A 51 -10.01 -6.88 -1.32
N MET A 52 -9.84 -5.88 -2.19
CA MET A 52 -9.66 -6.09 -3.63
C MET A 52 -8.40 -6.92 -3.92
N ILE A 53 -7.28 -6.63 -3.25
CA ILE A 53 -6.03 -7.37 -3.42
C ILE A 53 -6.15 -8.80 -2.87
N ASN A 54 -6.69 -8.94 -1.65
CA ASN A 54 -6.85 -10.22 -0.98
C ASN A 54 -7.79 -11.17 -1.76
N ARG A 55 -8.78 -10.64 -2.48
CA ARG A 55 -9.67 -11.42 -3.35
C ARG A 55 -8.91 -12.24 -4.40
N TYR A 56 -7.75 -11.78 -4.84
CA TYR A 56 -6.91 -12.47 -5.83
C TYR A 56 -5.77 -13.30 -5.20
N GLY A 57 -5.82 -13.56 -3.89
CA GLY A 57 -4.85 -14.38 -3.16
C GLY A 57 -3.55 -13.66 -2.77
N ALA A 58 -3.42 -12.37 -3.12
CA ALA A 58 -2.27 -11.56 -2.79
C ALA A 58 -2.41 -10.87 -1.42
N VAL A 59 -1.29 -10.50 -0.81
CA VAL A 59 -1.22 -9.72 0.43
C VAL A 59 -1.02 -8.25 0.09
N SER A 60 -1.89 -7.39 0.62
CA SER A 60 -1.74 -5.94 0.52
C SER A 60 -0.79 -5.40 1.60
N ILE A 61 0.17 -4.58 1.19
CA ILE A 61 1.11 -3.88 2.07
C ILE A 61 1.02 -2.38 1.82
N GLN A 62 0.77 -1.60 2.87
CA GLN A 62 0.82 -0.14 2.79
C GLN A 62 2.26 0.35 2.92
N GLN A 63 2.78 1.04 1.91
CA GLN A 63 4.09 1.69 2.03
C GLN A 63 3.97 2.96 2.88
N LEU A 64 4.73 3.02 3.96
CA LEU A 64 4.99 4.26 4.69
C LEU A 64 6.10 5.03 3.98
N LEU A 65 5.83 6.27 3.58
CA LEU A 65 6.78 7.12 2.87
C LEU A 65 7.02 8.41 3.66
N HIS A 66 8.29 8.68 3.91
CA HIS A 66 8.79 9.96 4.40
C HIS A 66 9.76 10.52 3.35
N GLY A 67 9.42 11.66 2.74
CA GLY A 67 10.16 12.29 1.64
C GLY A 67 11.53 12.86 2.04
N GLY A 68 11.80 12.99 3.34
CA GLY A 68 13.02 13.56 3.86
C GLY A 68 12.78 14.95 4.44
N ARG A 69 13.77 15.83 4.24
CA ARG A 69 13.91 17.14 4.89
C ARG A 69 12.64 17.98 4.94
#